data_AF-A0A6L8K6L0-F1
#
_entry.id   AF-A0A6L8K6L0-F1
#
_cell.length_a   1.000
_cell.length_b   1.000
_cell.length_c   1.000
_cell.angle_alpha   90.00
_cell.angle_beta   90.00
_cell.angle_gamma   90.00
#
_symmetry.space_group_name_H-M   'P 1'
#
loop_
_entity.id
_entity.type
_entity.pdbx_description
1 polymer ?
#
loop_
_entity_poly.entity_id
_entity_poly.type
_entity_poly.pdbx_seq_one_letter_code
_entity_poly.pdbx_strand_id
1 'polypeptide(L)'
;MEKIFCSHCFQILQTGCPTCPSCQQRVGYLSDVESRSMLLKMLLDQRTEVRSTAIFALGWRKDRLAADALVACALRHPSNISQGLQIVKVLATIDNGTPLMTALQYLMARHPGSEVKQAAFYALSQH
;
A
#
# COMPACT_ATOMS: atom_id res chain seq x y z
N MET A 1 -1.16 -4.69 -18.94
CA MET A 1 -0.19 -5.70 -18.48
C MET A 1 -0.40 -5.91 -17.00
N GLU A 2 -0.64 -7.16 -16.61
CA GLU A 2 -0.72 -7.57 -15.21
C GLU A 2 0.70 -7.64 -14.62
N LYS A 3 0.87 -7.27 -13.35
CA LYS A 3 2.14 -7.29 -12.64
C LYS A 3 1.97 -8.20 -11.45
N ILE A 4 3.00 -8.98 -11.18
CA ILE A 4 3.07 -9.91 -10.07
C ILE A 4 4.20 -9.48 -9.15
N PHE A 5 4.31 -10.10 -7.98
CA PHE A 5 5.37 -9.80 -7.03
C PHE A 5 6.19 -11.06 -6.78
N CYS A 6 7.51 -10.90 -6.67
CA CYS A 6 8.34 -12.00 -6.24
C CYS A 6 8.03 -12.31 -4.77
N SER A 7 7.58 -13.52 -4.47
CA SER A 7 7.31 -13.95 -3.10
C SER A 7 8.55 -14.04 -2.20
N HIS A 8 9.75 -14.00 -2.79
CA HIS A 8 11.01 -14.09 -2.08
C HIS A 8 11.64 -12.73 -1.78
N CYS A 9 11.79 -11.87 -2.79
CA CYS A 9 12.42 -10.55 -2.63
C CYS A 9 11.45 -9.36 -2.71
N PHE A 10 10.15 -9.62 -2.88
CA PHE A 10 9.09 -8.63 -2.96
C PHE A 10 9.18 -7.65 -4.14
N GLN A 11 10.04 -7.93 -5.12
CA GLN A 11 10.15 -7.05 -6.29
C GLN A 11 8.93 -7.16 -7.20
N ILE A 12 8.51 -6.03 -7.77
CA ILE A 12 7.42 -5.98 -8.78
C ILE A 12 7.95 -6.51 -10.10
N LEU A 13 7.24 -7.48 -10.68
CA LEU A 13 7.61 -8.17 -11.90
C LEU A 13 6.53 -8.04 -12.97
N GLN A 14 6.94 -8.19 -14.23
CA GLN A 14 6.00 -8.41 -15.33
C GLN A 14 5.57 -9.89 -15.34
N THR A 15 4.32 -10.15 -15.72
CA THR A 15 3.85 -11.53 -15.97
C THR A 15 4.68 -12.19 -17.06
N GLY A 16 4.90 -13.51 -16.95
CA GLY A 16 5.67 -14.28 -17.93
C GLY A 16 7.15 -14.45 -17.59
N CYS A 17 7.67 -13.83 -16.53
CA CYS A 17 9.03 -14.10 -16.06
C CYS A 17 9.10 -15.45 -15.32
N PRO A 18 9.85 -16.47 -15.80
CA PRO A 18 9.97 -17.75 -15.09
C PRO A 18 10.81 -17.63 -13.81
N THR A 19 11.73 -16.67 -13.78
CA THR A 19 12.62 -16.38 -12.65
C THR A 19 12.64 -14.88 -12.37
N CYS A 20 12.80 -14.53 -11.10
CA CYS A 20 12.90 -13.13 -10.68
C CYS A 20 14.28 -12.59 -11.08
N PRO A 21 14.38 -11.50 -11.87
CA PRO A 21 15.67 -10.93 -12.27
C PRO A 21 16.48 -10.38 -11.09
N SER A 22 15.83 -10.08 -9.96
CA SER A 22 16.48 -9.51 -8.77
C SER A 22 17.06 -10.57 -7.83
N CYS A 23 16.38 -11.71 -7.63
CA CYS A 23 16.83 -12.74 -6.66
C CYS A 23 17.01 -14.13 -7.27
N GLN A 24 16.78 -14.28 -8.57
CA GLN A 24 16.92 -15.52 -9.35
C GLN A 24 16.01 -16.69 -8.91
N GLN A 25 15.13 -16.47 -7.93
CA GLN A 25 14.14 -17.46 -7.51
C GLN A 25 13.06 -17.65 -8.57
N ARG A 26 12.55 -18.88 -8.67
CA ARG A 26 11.43 -19.21 -9.56
C ARG A 26 10.19 -18.41 -9.14
N VAL A 27 9.54 -17.78 -10.12
CA VAL A 27 8.35 -16.98 -9.86
C VAL A 27 7.12 -17.88 -9.88
N GLY A 28 6.41 -17.95 -8.76
CA GLY A 28 5.08 -18.53 -8.68
C GLY A 28 4.02 -17.48 -8.96
N TYR A 29 2.93 -17.88 -9.61
CA TYR A 29 1.74 -17.05 -9.71
C TYR A 29 0.94 -17.22 -8.41
N LEU A 30 0.68 -16.11 -7.74
CA LEU A 30 -0.18 -16.05 -6.57
C LEU A 30 -1.61 -15.78 -7.04
N SER A 31 -2.59 -16.45 -6.44
CA SER A 31 -3.98 -16.03 -6.57
C SER A 31 -4.17 -14.61 -6.03
N ASP A 32 -5.31 -13.98 -6.34
CA ASP A 32 -5.62 -12.65 -5.81
C ASP A 32 -5.65 -12.61 -4.28
N VAL A 33 -6.14 -13.69 -3.65
CA VAL A 33 -6.22 -13.81 -2.19
C VAL A 33 -4.82 -13.93 -1.58
N GLU A 34 -3.95 -14.75 -2.18
CA GLU A 34 -2.58 -14.91 -1.72
C GLU A 34 -1.76 -13.63 -1.95
N SER A 35 -1.93 -12.99 -3.10
CA SER A 35 -1.31 -11.70 -3.43
C SER A 35 -1.69 -10.64 -2.41
N ARG A 36 -2.99 -10.46 -2.12
CA ARG A 36 -3.44 -9.53 -1.08
C ARG A 36 -2.82 -9.88 0.28
N SER A 37 -2.91 -11.13 0.69
CA SER A 37 -2.39 -11.57 1.99
C SER A 37 -0.89 -11.30 2.14
N MET A 38 -0.12 -11.48 1.07
CA MET A 38 1.30 -11.15 1.03
C MET A 38 1.55 -9.64 1.13
N LEU A 39 0.83 -8.83 0.35
CA LEU A 39 0.97 -7.37 0.40
C LEU A 39 0.61 -6.79 1.78
N LEU A 40 -0.44 -7.31 2.41
CA LEU A 40 -0.82 -6.92 3.78
C LEU A 40 0.28 -7.27 4.79
N LYS A 41 0.94 -8.43 4.65
CA LYS A 41 2.10 -8.80 5.48
C LYS A 41 3.29 -7.87 5.24
N MET A 42 3.54 -7.49 3.98
CA MET A 42 4.64 -6.58 3.62
C MET A 42 4.49 -5.18 4.23
N LEU A 43 3.27 -4.71 4.51
CA LEU A 43 3.06 -3.45 5.26
C LEU A 43 3.60 -3.50 6.70
N LEU A 44 3.86 -4.68 7.24
CA LEU A 44 4.42 -4.89 8.57
C LEU A 44 5.95 -5.08 8.56
N ASP A 45 6.58 -5.08 7.39
CA ASP A 45 8.04 -5.28 7.25
C ASP A 45 8.81 -4.07 7.82
N GLN A 46 9.97 -4.34 8.42
CA GLN A 46 10.81 -3.29 8.99
C GLN A 46 11.49 -2.43 7.91
N ARG A 47 11.72 -3.01 6.73
CA ARG A 47 12.35 -2.31 5.60
C ARG A 47 11.35 -1.39 4.93
N THR A 48 11.74 -0.12 4.83
CA THR A 48 10.93 0.91 4.20
C THR A 48 10.61 0.57 2.75
N GLU A 49 11.56 0.00 2.02
CA GLU A 49 11.43 -0.35 0.61
C GLU A 49 10.33 -1.40 0.40
N VAL A 50 10.27 -2.41 1.27
CA VAL A 50 9.25 -3.48 1.21
C VAL A 50 7.86 -2.91 1.47
N ARG A 51 7.70 -2.05 2.49
CA ARG A 51 6.44 -1.36 2.77
C ARG A 51 6.02 -0.46 1.61
N SER A 52 6.94 0.30 1.01
CA SER A 52 6.66 1.17 -0.14
C SER A 52 6.16 0.36 -1.34
N THR A 53 6.79 -0.79 -1.61
CA THR A 53 6.30 -1.71 -2.65
C THR A 53 4.89 -2.21 -2.35
N ALA A 54 4.58 -2.54 -1.10
CA ALA A 54 3.24 -2.94 -0.69
C ALA A 54 2.20 -1.83 -0.89
N ILE A 55 2.50 -0.61 -0.44
CA ILE A 55 1.62 0.57 -0.58
C ILE A 55 1.31 0.81 -2.07
N PHE A 56 2.36 0.83 -2.90
CA PHE A 56 2.22 1.02 -4.35
C PHE A 56 1.37 -0.08 -5.00
N ALA A 57 1.66 -1.33 -4.68
CA ALA A 57 0.95 -2.50 -5.21
C ALA A 57 -0.54 -2.49 -4.86
N LEU A 58 -0.87 -2.19 -3.61
CA LEU A 58 -2.25 -2.14 -3.13
C LEU A 58 -3.06 -1.02 -3.81
N GLY A 59 -2.44 0.14 -4.01
CA GLY A 59 -3.07 1.24 -4.75
C GLY A 59 -3.29 0.90 -6.22
N TRP A 60 -2.28 0.28 -6.87
CA TRP A 60 -2.42 -0.14 -8.25
C TRP A 60 -3.53 -1.18 -8.47
N ARG A 61 -3.68 -2.11 -7.51
CA ARG A 61 -4.77 -3.09 -7.47
C ARG A 61 -6.13 -2.50 -7.10
N LYS A 62 -6.20 -1.24 -6.68
CA LYS A 62 -7.39 -0.61 -6.09
C LYS A 62 -8.01 -1.47 -4.98
N ASP A 63 -7.17 -2.05 -4.12
CA ASP A 63 -7.61 -3.04 -3.13
C ASP A 63 -8.29 -2.36 -1.93
N ARG A 64 -9.62 -2.22 -1.99
CA ARG A 64 -10.43 -1.54 -0.97
C ARG A 64 -10.31 -2.18 0.40
N LEU A 65 -10.06 -3.48 0.45
CA LEU A 65 -9.95 -4.23 1.71
C LEU A 65 -8.64 -3.94 2.44
N ALA A 66 -7.71 -3.19 1.83
CA ALA A 66 -6.44 -2.82 2.44
C ALA A 66 -6.46 -1.48 3.20
N ALA A 67 -7.59 -0.75 3.20
CA ALA A 67 -7.68 0.59 3.79
C ALA A 67 -7.19 0.63 5.24
N ASP A 68 -7.70 -0.27 6.10
CA ASP A 68 -7.32 -0.34 7.51
C ASP A 68 -5.84 -0.67 7.70
N ALA A 69 -5.30 -1.59 6.89
CA ALA A 69 -3.90 -1.97 6.95
C ALA A 69 -2.97 -0.82 6.51
N LEU A 70 -3.38 -0.04 5.51
CA LEU A 70 -2.65 1.15 5.07
C LEU A 70 -2.65 2.23 6.18
N VAL A 71 -3.80 2.48 6.82
CA VAL A 71 -3.87 3.41 7.96
C VAL A 71 -2.97 2.94 9.11
N ALA A 72 -3.05 1.65 9.47
CA ALA A 72 -2.21 1.07 10.52
C ALA A 72 -0.71 1.18 10.18
N CYS A 73 -0.32 1.00 8.92
CA CYS A 73 1.06 1.18 8.46
C CYS A 73 1.56 2.62 8.69
N ALA A 74 0.77 3.63 8.29
CA ALA A 74 1.13 5.03 8.50
C ALA A 74 1.27 5.38 9.99
N LEU A 75 0.36 4.89 10.83
CA LEU A 75 0.38 5.16 12.27
C LEU A 75 1.50 4.41 13.02
N ARG A 76 1.92 3.24 12.52
CA ARG A 76 3.05 2.48 13.07
C ARG A 76 4.39 3.09 12.69
N HIS A 77 4.48 3.73 11.54
CA HIS A 77 5.70 4.36 11.01
C HIS A 77 5.53 5.87 10.79
N PRO A 78 5.18 6.64 11.83
CA PRO A 78 4.75 8.03 11.70
C PRO A 78 5.85 8.98 11.23
N SER A 79 7.12 8.62 11.42
CA SER A 79 8.27 9.41 10.96
C SER A 79 8.47 9.30 9.45
N ASN A 80 7.89 8.30 8.78
CA ASN A 80 7.98 8.15 7.33
C ASN A 80 6.87 8.94 6.62
N ILE A 81 7.03 10.25 6.59
CA ILE A 81 6.08 11.18 5.97
C ILE A 81 5.85 10.83 4.49
N SER A 82 6.88 10.41 3.77
CA SER A 82 6.75 9.99 2.37
C SER A 82 5.78 8.81 2.20
N GLN A 83 5.91 7.77 3.01
CA GLN A 83 4.96 6.65 3.02
C GLN A 83 3.56 7.08 3.47
N GLY A 84 3.45 7.94 4.48
CA GLY A 84 2.16 8.49 4.91
C GLY A 84 1.43 9.25 3.79
N LEU A 85 2.15 10.08 3.04
CA LEU A 85 1.61 10.81 1.89
C LEU A 85 1.23 9.86 0.73
N GLN A 86 2.03 8.84 0.47
CA GLN A 86 1.69 7.80 -0.51
C GLN A 86 0.42 7.06 -0.09
N ILE A 87 0.29 6.69 1.18
CA ILE A 87 -0.90 6.04 1.72
C ILE A 87 -2.14 6.91 1.53
N VAL A 88 -2.07 8.21 1.83
CA VAL A 88 -3.19 9.15 1.58
C VAL A 88 -3.58 9.16 0.11
N LYS A 89 -2.61 9.26 -0.80
CA LYS A 89 -2.86 9.24 -2.25
C LYS A 89 -3.52 7.92 -2.67
N VAL A 90 -2.99 6.80 -2.19
CA VAL A 90 -3.53 5.48 -2.47
C VAL A 90 -4.97 5.39 -1.99
N LEU A 91 -5.24 5.72 -0.73
CA LEU A 91 -6.60 5.75 -0.17
C LEU A 91 -7.52 6.61 -1.04
N ALA A 92 -7.13 7.83 -1.41
CA ALA A 92 -7.92 8.73 -2.24
C ALA A 92 -8.26 8.19 -3.65
N THR A 93 -7.52 7.20 -4.15
CA THR A 93 -7.73 6.57 -5.48
C THR A 93 -8.48 5.24 -5.44
N ILE A 94 -8.60 4.61 -4.26
CA ILE A 94 -9.24 3.30 -4.10
C ILE A 94 -10.75 3.49 -3.81
N ASP A 95 -11.52 3.92 -4.82
CA ASP A 95 -13.00 4.09 -4.86
C ASP A 95 -13.71 4.83 -3.70
N ASN A 96 -14.69 5.66 -4.04
CA ASN A 96 -15.23 6.74 -3.20
C ASN A 96 -16.31 6.29 -2.18
N GLY A 97 -16.15 5.10 -1.59
CA GLY A 97 -17.09 4.59 -0.59
C GLY A 97 -16.84 5.10 0.83
N THR A 98 -17.82 4.95 1.72
CA THR A 98 -17.73 5.30 3.15
C THR A 98 -16.45 4.80 3.86
N PRO A 99 -15.92 3.58 3.59
CA PRO A 99 -14.69 3.10 4.25
C PRO A 99 -13.46 3.98 3.97
N LEU A 100 -13.37 4.62 2.81
CA LEU A 100 -12.28 5.52 2.42
C LEU A 100 -12.32 6.81 3.24
N MET A 101 -13.51 7.39 3.41
CA MET A 101 -13.70 8.62 4.18
C MET A 101 -13.29 8.39 5.64
N THR A 102 -13.65 7.23 6.22
CA THR A 102 -13.24 6.87 7.58
C THR A 102 -11.73 6.74 7.70
N ALA A 103 -11.06 6.08 6.74
CA ALA A 103 -9.61 5.94 6.75
C ALA A 103 -8.87 7.29 6.68
N LEU A 104 -9.31 8.19 5.78
CA LEU A 104 -8.73 9.54 5.66
C LEU A 104 -9.02 10.40 6.90
N GLN A 105 -10.24 10.36 7.44
CA GLN A 105 -10.58 11.05 8.69
C GLN A 105 -9.71 10.56 9.84
N TYR A 106 -9.43 9.26 9.90
CA TYR A 106 -8.58 8.69 10.93
C TYR A 106 -7.13 9.19 10.83
N LEU A 107 -6.57 9.24 9.62
CA LEU A 107 -5.23 9.81 9.40
C LEU A 107 -5.18 11.30 9.72
N MET A 108 -6.19 12.07 9.30
CA MET A 108 -6.32 13.49 9.62
C MET A 108 -6.37 13.75 11.14
N ALA A 109 -7.07 12.90 11.90
CA ALA A 109 -7.18 13.06 13.35
C ALA A 109 -5.95 12.55 14.10
N ARG A 110 -5.38 11.40 13.70
CA ARG A 110 -4.44 10.63 14.53
C ARG A 110 -2.99 10.68 14.07
N HIS A 111 -2.69 10.95 12.80
CA HIS A 111 -1.30 10.94 12.33
C HIS A 111 -0.51 12.12 12.95
N PRO A 112 0.70 11.92 13.49
CA PRO A 112 1.44 13.00 14.14
C PRO A 112 2.04 14.00 13.15
N GLY A 113 2.45 13.56 11.95
CA GLY A 113 2.95 14.44 10.88
C GLY A 113 1.86 15.33 10.29
N SER A 114 2.08 16.65 10.31
CA SER A 114 1.12 17.67 9.86
C SER A 114 0.87 17.60 8.34
N GLU A 115 1.88 17.22 7.56
CA GLU A 115 1.78 17.09 6.11
C GLU A 115 0.81 15.97 5.72
N VAL A 116 0.84 14.85 6.44
CA VAL A 116 -0.08 13.73 6.22
C VAL A 116 -1.51 14.12 6.61
N LYS A 117 -1.67 14.85 7.72
CA LYS A 117 -2.98 15.38 8.14
C LYS A 117 -3.57 16.33 7.11
N GLN A 118 -2.78 17.27 6.61
CA GLN A 118 -3.18 18.20 5.57
C GLN A 118 -3.55 17.47 4.29
N ALA A 119 -2.71 16.52 3.84
CA ALA A 119 -3.01 15.72 2.67
C ALA A 119 -4.33 14.94 2.81
N ALA A 120 -4.60 14.36 3.99
CA ALA A 120 -5.84 13.65 4.27
C ALA A 120 -7.06 14.59 4.25
N PHE A 121 -6.93 15.80 4.80
CA PHE A 121 -7.95 16.84 4.70
C PHE A 121 -8.25 17.24 3.25
N TYR A 122 -7.20 17.50 2.44
CA TYR A 122 -7.37 17.82 1.03
C TYR A 122 -8.05 16.69 0.25
N ALA A 123 -7.65 15.45 0.52
CA ALA A 123 -8.27 14.27 -0.10
C ALA A 123 -9.76 14.15 0.27
N LEU A 124 -10.14 14.48 1.51
CA LEU A 124 -11.55 14.52 1.94
C LEU A 124 -12.35 15.65 1.29
N SER A 125 -11.73 16.79 0.97
CA SER A 125 -12.43 17.93 0.33
C SER A 125 -12.69 17.77 -1.17
N GLN A 126 -12.09 16.76 -1.80
CA GLN A 126 -12.17 16.48 -3.24
C GLN A 126 -13.25 15.46 -3.58
N HIS A 127 -13.95 14.92 -2.58
CA HIS A 127 -15.05 13.94 -2.67
C HIS A 127 -16.28 14.47 -1.95
#